data_AF-A0A565C3L8-F1
#
_entry.id   AF-A0A565C3L8-F1
#
_cell.length_a   1.000
_cell.length_b   1.000
_cell.length_c   1.000
_cell.angle_alpha   90.00
_cell.angle_beta   90.00
_cell.angle_gamma   90.00
#
_symmetry.space_group_name_H-M   'P 1'
#
loop_
_entity.id
_entity.type
_entity.pdbx_description
1 polymer ?
#
loop_
_entity_poly.entity_id
_entity_poly.type
_entity_poly.pdbx_seq_one_letter_code
_entity_poly.pdbx_strand_id
1 'polypeptide(L)'
;MFRQASRLLSRSVAVASSKSVTSRAFSTELPSTLDSTFVEAWKKVAPNMDPPQTPSSFMKPRPSTPSSIPTKLTVNFVLPYASELSGKEVDMVIIPASTGQMGVLPGHVPTIAELKPGIMSVHEGTDVKKYFVSSGFAFLHANSVADIIAIEAVPLEQIDPSQVQKGLAEFTQKLASATTDLEKAEAQIGVEVHSAINAALSG
;
A
#
# COMPACT_ATOMS: atom_id res chain seq x y z
N MET A 1 40.26 60.14 7.42
CA MET A 1 39.03 59.45 7.84
C MET A 1 38.06 59.47 6.67
N PHE A 2 37.74 58.29 6.14
CA PHE A 2 36.91 58.07 4.96
C PHE A 2 35.43 58.39 5.23
N ARG A 3 34.74 59.03 4.27
CA ARG A 3 33.46 58.58 3.68
C ARG A 3 32.98 59.58 2.62
N GLN A 4 33.10 59.20 1.35
CA GLN A 4 32.46 59.85 0.21
C GLN A 4 30.95 59.57 0.23
N ALA A 5 30.15 60.61 0.01
CA ALA A 5 28.74 60.52 -0.30
C ALA A 5 28.56 60.41 -1.82
N SER A 6 27.66 59.56 -2.30
CA SER A 6 27.22 59.53 -3.69
C SER A 6 25.71 59.39 -3.78
N ARG A 7 25.16 60.16 -4.72
CA ARG A 7 23.75 60.46 -4.97
C ARG A 7 23.02 59.31 -5.67
N LEU A 8 21.71 59.26 -5.37
CA LEU A 8 20.56 58.90 -6.22
C LEU A 8 20.48 57.48 -6.82
N LEU A 9 19.37 56.79 -6.55
CA LEU A 9 18.40 56.30 -7.55
C LEU A 9 17.18 55.70 -6.82
N SER A 10 16.02 56.34 -6.99
CA SER A 10 14.71 55.79 -6.64
C SER A 10 14.38 54.62 -7.57
N ARG A 11 14.00 53.47 -7.01
CA ARG A 11 13.47 52.34 -7.78
C ARG A 11 12.16 51.88 -7.17
N SER A 12 11.10 52.01 -7.96
CA SER A 12 9.73 51.64 -7.66
C SER A 12 9.62 50.16 -7.28
N VAL A 13 8.94 49.85 -6.17
CA VAL A 13 8.55 48.49 -5.79
C VAL A 13 7.39 48.07 -6.68
N ALA A 14 7.68 47.26 -7.70
CA ALA A 14 6.66 46.54 -8.45
C ALA A 14 6.26 45.28 -7.66
N VAL A 15 4.97 45.15 -7.38
CA VAL A 15 4.32 43.98 -6.78
C VAL A 15 4.55 42.77 -7.70
N ALA A 16 5.32 41.80 -7.24
CA ALA A 16 5.47 40.52 -7.93
C ALA A 16 4.29 39.60 -7.56
N SER A 17 3.46 39.34 -8.58
CA SER A 17 2.35 38.38 -8.61
C SER A 17 2.74 37.01 -8.03
N SER A 18 1.78 36.39 -7.33
CA SER A 18 1.91 35.09 -6.67
C SER A 18 2.38 34.02 -7.64
N LYS A 19 3.58 33.47 -7.41
CA LYS A 19 3.98 32.21 -8.00
C LYS A 19 3.07 31.13 -7.42
N SER A 20 2.22 30.54 -8.25
CA SER A 20 1.47 29.34 -7.91
C SER A 20 2.45 28.29 -7.42
N VAL A 21 2.27 27.85 -6.18
CA VAL A 21 2.89 26.62 -5.70
C VAL A 21 2.33 25.51 -6.59
N THR A 22 3.13 25.04 -7.55
CA THR A 22 2.82 23.81 -8.28
C THR A 22 2.96 22.67 -7.27
N SER A 23 1.86 22.32 -6.61
CA SER A 23 1.73 21.03 -5.96
C SER A 23 2.05 19.98 -7.02
N ARG A 24 3.09 19.18 -6.81
CA ARG A 24 3.32 18.02 -7.65
C ARG A 24 2.09 17.14 -7.51
N ALA A 25 1.39 16.89 -8.61
CA ALA A 25 0.30 15.95 -8.64
C ALA A 25 0.80 14.61 -8.05
N PHE A 26 0.03 14.03 -7.14
CA PHE A 26 0.35 12.69 -6.66
C PHE A 26 0.33 11.72 -7.85
N SER A 27 1.08 10.62 -7.79
CA SER A 27 1.07 9.61 -8.87
C SER A 27 -0.33 9.08 -9.19
N THR A 28 -1.29 9.28 -8.29
CA THR A 28 -2.71 8.94 -8.40
C THR A 28 -3.56 9.97 -9.16
N GLU A 29 -3.02 11.15 -9.49
CA GLU A 29 -3.73 12.24 -10.17
C GLU A 29 -3.35 12.39 -11.65
N LEU A 30 -2.48 11.52 -12.18
CA LEU A 30 -2.09 11.54 -13.58
C LEU A 30 -3.22 10.98 -14.47
N PRO A 31 -3.57 11.65 -15.58
CA PRO A 31 -4.54 11.13 -16.53
C PRO A 31 -4.06 9.78 -17.12
N SER A 32 -4.98 8.84 -17.34
CA SER A 32 -4.70 7.50 -17.88
C SER A 32 -4.30 7.46 -19.35
N THR A 33 -4.21 8.63 -19.99
CA THR A 33 -3.80 8.76 -21.39
C THR A 33 -2.29 8.63 -21.49
N LEU A 34 -1.81 7.90 -22.51
CA LEU A 34 -0.40 7.86 -22.87
C LEU A 34 0.21 9.27 -22.81
N ASP A 35 1.35 9.41 -22.13
CA ASP A 35 2.09 10.67 -22.07
C ASP A 35 2.29 11.16 -23.51
N SER A 36 1.61 12.25 -23.87
CA SER A 36 1.66 12.80 -25.23
C SER A 36 3.09 13.12 -25.65
N THR A 37 3.90 13.55 -24.67
CA THR A 37 5.35 13.76 -24.78
C THR A 37 6.10 12.50 -25.19
N PHE A 38 5.79 11.34 -24.60
CA PHE A 38 6.39 10.06 -24.95
C PHE A 38 5.99 9.62 -26.36
N VAL A 39 4.71 9.73 -26.72
CA VAL A 39 4.21 9.33 -28.04
C VAL A 39 4.82 10.17 -29.16
N GLU A 40 4.95 11.48 -28.95
CA GLU A 40 5.60 12.39 -29.90
C GLU A 40 7.09 12.07 -30.07
N ALA A 41 7.80 11.80 -28.97
CA ALA A 41 9.21 11.41 -29.01
C ALA A 41 9.42 10.05 -29.68
N TRP A 42 8.55 9.07 -29.42
CA TRP A 42 8.61 7.74 -30.02
C TRP A 42 8.41 7.80 -31.54
N LYS A 43 7.40 8.53 -32.01
CA LYS A 43 7.13 8.72 -33.45
C LYS A 43 8.30 9.40 -34.17
N LYS A 44 9.08 10.24 -33.48
CA LYS A 44 10.30 10.85 -34.03
C LYS A 44 11.43 9.84 -34.21
N VAL A 45 11.57 8.86 -33.31
CA VAL A 45 12.67 7.88 -33.33
C VAL A 45 12.33 6.64 -34.16
N ALA A 46 11.08 6.15 -34.08
CA ALA A 46 10.61 4.93 -34.72
C ALA A 46 9.24 5.17 -35.38
N PRO A 47 9.18 5.85 -36.54
CA PRO A 47 7.91 6.28 -37.16
C PRO A 47 7.05 5.12 -37.70
N ASN A 48 7.65 3.97 -37.99
CA ASN A 48 6.96 2.81 -38.56
C ASN A 48 6.51 1.79 -37.50
N MET A 49 6.66 2.10 -36.21
CA MET A 49 6.35 1.19 -35.11
C MET A 49 5.41 1.88 -34.12
N ASP A 50 4.31 1.21 -33.79
CA ASP A 50 3.38 1.70 -32.77
C ASP A 50 4.08 1.81 -31.41
N PRO A 51 3.75 2.85 -30.61
CA PRO A 51 4.34 3.02 -29.30
C PRO A 51 3.96 1.87 -28.37
N PRO A 52 4.87 1.42 -27.50
CA PRO A 52 4.57 0.40 -26.51
C PRO A 52 3.46 0.90 -25.57
N GLN A 53 2.58 0.00 -25.15
CA GLN A 53 1.55 0.31 -24.17
C GLN A 53 2.18 0.51 -22.78
N THR A 54 1.68 1.50 -22.04
CA THR A 54 2.10 1.76 -20.66
C THR A 54 1.21 1.01 -19.67
N PRO A 55 1.69 0.68 -18.45
CA PRO A 55 0.85 0.06 -17.41
C PRO A 55 -0.44 0.84 -17.15
N SER A 56 -0.40 2.17 -17.21
CA SER A 56 -1.57 3.04 -17.07
C SER A 56 -2.67 2.79 -18.12
N SER A 57 -2.32 2.25 -19.29
CA SER A 57 -3.29 1.88 -20.34
C SER A 57 -4.18 0.70 -19.91
N PHE A 58 -3.69 -0.15 -19.01
CA PHE A 58 -4.41 -1.32 -18.51
C PHE A 58 -5.11 -1.08 -17.17
N MET A 59 -4.84 0.05 -16.51
CA MET A 59 -5.42 0.39 -15.21
C MET A 59 -6.59 1.35 -15.40
N LYS A 60 -7.73 1.03 -14.77
CA LYS A 60 -8.83 2.00 -14.69
C LYS A 60 -8.39 3.17 -13.80
N PRO A 61 -8.63 4.43 -14.20
CA PRO A 61 -8.38 5.58 -13.35
C PRO A 61 -9.12 5.40 -12.02
N ARG A 62 -8.45 5.73 -10.92
CA ARG A 62 -9.10 5.70 -9.62
C ARG A 62 -10.20 6.77 -9.57
N PRO A 63 -11.39 6.48 -9.02
CA PRO A 63 -12.43 7.49 -8.86
C PRO A 63 -11.95 8.62 -7.95
N SER A 64 -12.40 9.85 -8.25
CA SER A 64 -12.10 11.03 -7.43
C SER A 64 -12.63 10.85 -6.01
N THR A 65 -12.02 11.57 -5.07
CA THR A 65 -12.49 11.64 -3.68
C THR A 65 -13.91 12.25 -3.64
N PRO A 66 -14.90 11.52 -3.10
CA PRO A 66 -16.23 12.09 -2.92
C PRO A 66 -16.18 13.20 -1.86
N SER A 67 -17.05 14.20 -1.98
CA SER A 67 -17.17 15.29 -1.01
C SER A 67 -17.82 14.85 0.32
N SER A 68 -18.43 13.66 0.34
CA SER A 68 -19.09 13.06 1.50
C SER A 68 -18.55 11.65 1.75
N ILE A 69 -18.56 11.22 3.01
CA ILE A 69 -18.08 9.90 3.41
C ILE A 69 -19.07 8.84 2.90
N PRO A 70 -18.62 7.87 2.10
CA PRO A 70 -19.49 6.80 1.61
C PRO A 70 -19.88 5.84 2.74
N THR A 71 -20.99 5.11 2.56
CA THR A 71 -21.48 4.14 3.54
C THR A 71 -20.69 2.83 3.55
N LYS A 72 -20.02 2.49 2.44
CA LYS A 72 -19.25 1.26 2.26
C LYS A 72 -17.81 1.56 1.86
N LEU A 73 -16.91 0.64 2.18
CA LEU A 73 -15.49 0.67 1.84
C LEU A 73 -15.26 -0.25 0.64
N THR A 74 -14.61 0.24 -0.41
CA THR A 74 -14.21 -0.62 -1.53
C THR A 74 -12.85 -1.22 -1.22
N VAL A 75 -12.75 -2.56 -1.23
CA VAL A 75 -11.52 -3.29 -0.92
C VAL A 75 -11.03 -4.05 -2.12
N ASN A 76 -9.75 -3.85 -2.42
CA ASN A 76 -8.97 -4.66 -3.36
C ASN A 76 -7.97 -5.47 -2.53
N PHE A 77 -8.09 -6.79 -2.54
CA PHE A 77 -7.15 -7.70 -1.89
C PHE A 77 -6.44 -8.53 -2.94
N VAL A 78 -5.12 -8.33 -3.03
CA VAL A 78 -4.30 -8.84 -4.14
C VAL A 78 -3.08 -9.57 -3.60
N LEU A 79 -2.82 -10.72 -4.22
CA LEU A 79 -1.64 -11.55 -4.10
C LEU A 79 -0.89 -11.54 -5.44
N PRO A 80 0.41 -11.89 -5.48
CA PRO A 80 1.17 -11.91 -6.73
C PRO A 80 0.58 -12.84 -7.79
N TYR A 81 -0.10 -13.91 -7.35
CA TYR A 81 -0.66 -14.96 -8.21
C TYR A 81 -2.20 -14.94 -8.32
N ALA A 82 -2.90 -14.18 -7.46
CA ALA A 82 -4.36 -14.16 -7.41
C ALA A 82 -4.90 -12.83 -6.88
N SER A 83 -6.12 -12.47 -7.26
CA SER A 83 -6.86 -11.37 -6.63
C SER A 83 -8.05 -11.96 -5.90
N GLU A 84 -7.93 -12.06 -4.57
CA GLU A 84 -8.96 -12.61 -3.70
C GLU A 84 -10.20 -11.71 -3.63
N LEU A 85 -9.99 -10.39 -3.58
CA LEU A 85 -11.07 -9.40 -3.64
C LEU A 85 -10.72 -8.33 -4.67
N SER A 86 -11.64 -8.03 -5.57
CA SER A 86 -11.46 -7.00 -6.59
C SER A 86 -12.69 -6.11 -6.64
N GLY A 87 -12.55 -4.85 -6.20
CA GLY A 87 -13.62 -3.86 -6.16
C GLY A 87 -14.78 -4.24 -5.25
N LYS A 88 -14.55 -5.04 -4.21
CA LYS A 88 -15.64 -5.51 -3.34
C LYS A 88 -16.01 -4.44 -2.32
N GLU A 89 -17.30 -4.16 -2.19
CA GLU A 89 -17.82 -3.27 -1.15
C GLU A 89 -18.03 -4.02 0.17
N VAL A 90 -17.44 -3.52 1.25
CA VAL A 90 -17.50 -4.11 2.59
C VAL A 90 -17.76 -3.03 3.64
N ASP A 91 -18.15 -3.44 4.84
CA ASP A 91 -18.43 -2.51 5.94
C ASP A 91 -17.16 -2.09 6.67
N MET A 92 -16.26 -3.04 6.90
CA MET A 92 -15.03 -2.81 7.65
C MET A 92 -14.00 -3.89 7.33
N VAL A 93 -12.72 -3.52 7.40
CA VAL A 93 -11.62 -4.50 7.38
C VAL A 93 -10.75 -4.30 8.60
N ILE A 94 -10.37 -5.37 9.27
CA ILE A 94 -9.36 -5.36 10.32
C ILE A 94 -8.07 -5.91 9.73
N ILE A 95 -7.01 -5.12 9.78
CA ILE A 95 -5.70 -5.48 9.23
C ILE A 95 -4.63 -5.58 10.32
N PRO A 96 -3.70 -6.55 10.22
CA PRO A 96 -2.58 -6.69 11.14
C PRO A 96 -1.46 -5.73 10.75
N ALA A 97 -1.53 -4.47 11.18
CA ALA A 97 -0.46 -3.51 10.95
C ALA A 97 0.76 -3.79 11.84
N SER A 98 1.94 -3.32 11.44
CA SER A 98 3.17 -3.46 12.22
C SER A 98 3.10 -2.82 13.62
N THR A 99 2.23 -1.82 13.79
CA THR A 99 1.94 -1.11 15.05
C THR A 99 0.84 -1.77 15.89
N GLY A 100 0.15 -2.79 15.36
CA GLY A 100 -0.97 -3.46 16.03
C GLY A 100 -2.13 -3.76 15.08
N GLN A 101 -3.28 -4.14 15.65
CA GLN A 101 -4.49 -4.40 14.87
C GLN A 101 -5.19 -3.07 14.54
N MET A 102 -5.45 -2.81 13.25
CA MET A 102 -6.09 -1.58 12.79
C MET A 102 -7.42 -1.89 12.10
N GLY A 103 -8.50 -1.25 12.57
CA GLY A 103 -9.82 -1.32 11.95
C GLY A 103 -10.00 -0.18 10.95
N VAL A 104 -10.35 -0.54 9.72
CA VAL A 104 -10.54 0.36 8.59
C VAL A 104 -12.01 0.43 8.24
N LEU A 105 -12.58 1.62 8.38
CA LEU A 105 -13.97 1.94 8.04
C LEU A 105 -14.03 2.90 6.85
N PRO A 106 -15.21 3.09 6.22
CA PRO A 106 -15.39 4.11 5.19
C PRO A 106 -15.02 5.50 5.72
N GLY A 107 -14.31 6.30 4.92
CA GLY A 107 -13.81 7.62 5.32
C GLY A 107 -12.58 7.62 6.22
N HIS A 108 -11.88 6.48 6.37
CA HIS A 108 -10.61 6.41 7.11
C HIS A 108 -9.56 7.37 6.52
N VAL A 109 -8.68 7.88 7.38
CA VAL A 109 -7.57 8.77 6.99
C VAL A 109 -6.66 8.02 6.00
N PRO A 110 -6.18 8.69 4.92
CA PRO A 110 -5.24 8.07 3.99
C PRO A 110 -3.97 7.64 4.71
N THR A 111 -3.58 6.39 4.56
CA THR A 111 -2.48 5.79 5.33
C THR A 111 -1.85 4.67 4.52
N ILE A 112 -0.54 4.52 4.65
CA ILE A 112 0.19 3.36 4.15
C ILE A 112 0.67 2.61 5.38
N ALA A 113 0.21 1.37 5.54
CA ALA A 113 0.57 0.52 6.66
C ALA A 113 1.32 -0.71 6.18
N GLU A 114 2.43 -1.03 6.82
CA GLU A 114 3.09 -2.32 6.68
C GLU A 114 2.30 -3.38 7.44
N LEU A 115 2.09 -4.54 6.82
CA LEU A 115 1.39 -5.67 7.41
C LEU A 115 2.37 -6.65 8.04
N LYS A 116 2.10 -7.02 9.28
CA LYS A 116 2.79 -8.11 9.99
C LYS A 116 2.08 -9.45 9.75
N PRO A 117 2.77 -10.59 9.96
CA PRO A 117 2.12 -11.89 9.96
C PRO A 117 0.96 -11.92 10.97
N GLY A 118 -0.24 -12.23 10.51
CA GLY A 118 -1.42 -12.18 11.38
C GLY A 118 -2.75 -12.40 10.67
N ILE A 119 -3.84 -12.28 11.43
CA ILE A 119 -5.19 -12.40 10.89
C ILE A 119 -5.64 -11.06 10.33
N MET A 120 -6.17 -11.10 9.13
CA MET A 120 -6.99 -10.06 8.54
C MET A 120 -8.45 -10.54 8.51
N SER A 121 -9.39 -9.69 8.90
CA SER A 121 -10.83 -9.98 8.80
C SER A 121 -11.55 -8.96 7.94
N VAL A 122 -12.39 -9.45 7.04
CA VAL A 122 -13.24 -8.65 6.16
C VAL A 122 -14.69 -8.84 6.61
N HIS A 123 -15.34 -7.75 6.97
CA HIS A 123 -16.70 -7.73 7.51
C HIS A 123 -17.69 -7.22 6.45
N GLU A 124 -18.70 -8.04 6.17
CA GLU A 124 -19.81 -7.74 5.26
C GLU A 124 -21.13 -8.03 5.99
N GLY A 125 -21.67 -7.03 6.68
CA GLY A 125 -22.83 -7.19 7.55
C GLY A 125 -22.59 -8.23 8.66
N THR A 126 -23.30 -9.36 8.57
CA THR A 126 -23.16 -10.50 9.50
C THR A 126 -21.99 -11.43 9.14
N ASP A 127 -21.49 -11.36 7.91
CA ASP A 127 -20.54 -12.31 7.39
C ASP A 127 -19.11 -11.81 7.63
N VAL A 128 -18.28 -12.63 8.27
CA VAL A 128 -16.88 -12.31 8.58
C VAL A 128 -15.98 -13.34 7.93
N LYS A 129 -15.22 -12.90 6.92
CA LYS A 129 -14.20 -13.73 6.26
C LYS A 129 -12.85 -13.44 6.87
N LYS A 130 -12.16 -14.48 7.35
CA LYS A 130 -10.84 -14.37 7.99
C LYS A 130 -9.77 -15.01 7.11
N TYR A 131 -8.70 -14.27 6.92
CA TYR A 131 -7.52 -14.70 6.17
C TYR A 131 -6.31 -14.56 7.09
N PHE A 132 -5.44 -15.57 7.11
CA PHE A 132 -4.09 -15.38 7.60
C PHE A 132 -3.26 -14.74 6.50
N VAL A 133 -2.56 -13.66 6.82
CA VAL A 133 -1.72 -12.90 5.88
C VAL A 133 -0.27 -13.01 6.36
N SER A 134 0.66 -13.32 5.45
CA SER A 134 2.08 -13.46 5.81
C SER A 134 2.74 -12.11 6.09
N SER A 135 2.60 -11.17 5.15
CA SER A 135 3.24 -9.86 5.14
C SER A 135 2.74 -9.08 3.93
N GLY A 136 2.93 -7.76 3.93
CA GLY A 136 2.49 -6.93 2.83
C GLY A 136 2.35 -5.47 3.18
N PHE A 137 1.55 -4.76 2.39
CA PHE A 137 1.20 -3.37 2.60
C PHE A 137 -0.30 -3.16 2.40
N ALA A 138 -0.88 -2.30 3.23
CA ALA A 138 -2.23 -1.79 3.04
C ALA A 138 -2.16 -0.30 2.69
N PHE A 139 -2.71 0.05 1.54
CA PHE A 139 -2.85 1.42 1.07
C PHE A 139 -4.29 1.85 1.26
N LEU A 140 -4.48 2.83 2.14
CA LEU A 140 -5.76 3.43 2.46
C LEU A 140 -5.83 4.77 1.74
N HIS A 141 -6.83 4.91 0.87
CA HIS A 141 -6.99 6.11 0.05
C HIS A 141 -8.10 7.00 0.60
N ALA A 142 -8.01 8.30 0.31
CA ALA A 142 -8.99 9.30 0.74
C ALA A 142 -10.40 9.05 0.18
N ASN A 143 -10.52 8.30 -0.92
CA ASN A 143 -11.78 8.01 -1.58
C ASN A 143 -12.47 6.76 -1.03
N SER A 144 -12.10 6.30 0.18
CA SER A 144 -12.62 5.07 0.80
C SER A 144 -12.39 3.81 -0.04
N VAL A 145 -11.22 3.77 -0.69
CA VAL A 145 -10.68 2.57 -1.32
C VAL A 145 -9.51 2.07 -0.49
N ALA A 146 -9.50 0.78 -0.15
CA ALA A 146 -8.38 0.13 0.51
C ALA A 146 -7.77 -0.92 -0.43
N ASP A 147 -6.51 -0.71 -0.81
CA ASP A 147 -5.73 -1.68 -1.58
C ASP A 147 -4.82 -2.44 -0.61
N ILE A 148 -5.16 -3.69 -0.36
CA ILE A 148 -4.41 -4.60 0.50
C ILE A 148 -3.60 -5.52 -0.41
N ILE A 149 -2.29 -5.45 -0.28
CA ILE A 149 -1.34 -6.20 -1.09
C ILE A 149 -0.53 -7.07 -0.14
N ALA A 150 -0.69 -8.38 -0.26
CA ALA A 150 0.05 -9.35 0.53
C ALA A 150 0.91 -10.25 -0.36
N ILE A 151 1.94 -10.88 0.19
CA ILE A 151 2.71 -11.89 -0.54
C ILE A 151 1.94 -13.21 -0.56
N GLU A 152 1.51 -13.67 0.61
CA GLU A 152 0.70 -14.87 0.77
C GLU A 152 -0.49 -14.60 1.68
N ALA A 153 -1.63 -15.20 1.34
CA ALA A 153 -2.79 -15.23 2.21
C ALA A 153 -3.58 -16.51 2.07
N VAL A 154 -4.04 -17.04 3.20
CA VAL A 154 -4.73 -18.33 3.25
C VAL A 154 -5.95 -18.20 4.16
N PRO A 155 -7.14 -18.69 3.73
CA PRO A 155 -8.30 -18.80 4.62
C PRO A 155 -7.97 -19.67 5.84
N LEU A 156 -8.42 -19.28 7.04
CA LEU A 156 -8.08 -20.00 8.28
C LEU A 156 -8.49 -21.49 8.25
N GLU A 157 -9.55 -21.81 7.52
CA GLU A 157 -10.09 -23.17 7.37
C GLU A 157 -9.13 -24.13 6.64
N GLN A 158 -8.19 -23.60 5.86
CA GLN A 158 -7.24 -24.41 5.08
C GLN A 158 -5.93 -24.68 5.85
N ILE A 159 -5.80 -24.15 7.07
CA ILE A 159 -4.58 -24.28 7.86
C ILE A 159 -4.66 -25.49 8.79
N ASP A 160 -3.72 -26.43 8.64
CA ASP A 160 -3.60 -27.59 9.53
C ASP A 160 -2.82 -27.22 10.81
N PRO A 161 -3.45 -27.27 12.01
CA PRO A 161 -2.78 -26.93 13.26
C PRO A 161 -1.59 -27.84 13.58
N SER A 162 -1.60 -29.10 13.11
CA SER A 162 -0.52 -30.05 13.38
C SER A 162 0.78 -29.65 12.68
N GLN A 163 0.68 -29.15 11.45
CA GLN A 163 1.85 -28.65 10.70
C GLN A 163 2.40 -27.36 11.32
N VAL A 164 1.53 -26.50 11.82
CA VAL A 164 1.92 -25.25 12.48
C VAL A 164 2.74 -25.53 13.75
N GLN A 165 2.28 -26.46 14.59
CA GLN A 165 3.01 -26.84 15.80
C GLN A 165 4.36 -27.49 15.48
N LYS A 166 4.41 -28.36 14.47
CA LYS A 166 5.65 -28.96 14.00
C LYS A 166 6.64 -27.91 13.49
N GLY A 167 6.18 -26.97 12.67
CA GLY A 167 6.99 -25.87 12.15
C GLY A 167 7.51 -24.96 13.26
N LEU A 168 6.66 -24.61 14.24
CA LEU A 168 7.07 -23.83 15.41
C LEU A 168 8.21 -24.51 16.17
N ALA A 169 8.11 -25.82 16.43
CA ALA A 169 9.17 -26.57 17.11
C ALA A 169 10.47 -26.59 16.30
N GLU A 170 10.37 -26.81 14.98
CA GLU A 170 11.52 -26.82 14.07
C GLU A 170 12.24 -25.47 14.03
N PHE A 171 11.51 -24.36 13.84
CA PHE A 171 12.12 -23.02 13.78
C PHE A 171 12.64 -22.55 15.14
N THR A 172 12.02 -22.97 16.25
CA THR A 172 12.53 -22.72 17.61
C THR A 172 13.85 -23.45 17.84
N GLN A 173 13.96 -24.70 17.39
CA GLN A 173 15.21 -25.46 17.45
C GLN A 173 16.29 -24.81 16.57
N LYS A 174 15.95 -24.40 15.34
CA LYS A 174 16.87 -23.70 14.43
C LYS A 174 17.40 -22.41 15.06
N LEU A 175 16.53 -21.63 15.70
CA LEU A 175 16.92 -20.40 16.41
C LEU A 175 17.94 -20.69 17.51
N ALA A 176 17.71 -21.74 18.31
CA ALA A 176 18.63 -22.14 19.38
C ALA A 176 19.99 -22.65 18.85
N SER A 177 20.02 -23.28 17.68
CA SER A 177 21.26 -23.78 17.06
C SER A 177 21.98 -22.78 16.14
N ALA A 178 21.34 -21.67 15.79
CA ALA A 178 21.85 -20.72 14.80
C ALA A 178 23.11 -20.02 15.31
N THR A 179 24.15 -20.03 14.48
CA THR A 179 25.46 -19.46 14.84
C THR A 179 25.70 -18.12 14.17
N THR A 180 25.19 -17.97 12.94
CA THR A 180 25.30 -16.73 12.16
C THR A 180 24.09 -15.83 12.38
N ASP A 181 24.28 -14.51 12.17
CA ASP A 181 23.18 -13.55 12.33
C ASP A 181 22.10 -13.73 11.25
N LEU A 182 22.47 -14.21 10.06
CA LEU A 182 21.53 -14.57 9.00
C LEU A 182 20.63 -15.72 9.42
N GLU A 183 21.21 -16.84 9.89
CA GLU A 183 20.44 -18.00 10.35
C GLU A 183 19.51 -17.64 11.51
N LYS A 184 19.97 -16.78 12.43
CA LYS A 184 19.13 -16.28 13.54
C LYS A 184 17.95 -15.47 13.01
N ALA A 185 18.17 -14.58 12.05
CA ALA A 185 17.10 -13.78 11.46
C ALA A 185 16.06 -14.65 10.74
N GLU A 186 16.49 -15.63 9.94
CA GLU A 186 15.59 -16.56 9.25
C GLU A 186 14.78 -17.41 10.24
N ALA A 187 15.44 -17.95 11.26
CA ALA A 187 14.76 -18.74 12.28
C ALA A 187 13.78 -17.89 13.09
N GLN A 188 14.13 -16.64 13.40
CA GLN A 188 13.25 -15.72 14.11
C GLN A 188 12.00 -15.36 13.29
N ILE A 189 12.15 -15.11 11.97
CA ILE A 189 11.00 -14.91 11.07
C ILE A 189 10.11 -16.16 11.06
N GLY A 190 10.71 -17.35 10.99
CA GLY A 190 9.98 -18.62 11.04
C GLY A 190 9.17 -18.78 12.34
N VAL A 191 9.78 -18.49 13.49
CA VAL A 191 9.10 -18.51 14.79
C VAL A 191 7.97 -17.46 14.84
N GLU A 192 8.22 -16.24 14.38
CA GLU A 192 7.22 -15.16 14.37
C GLU A 192 5.98 -15.54 13.57
N VAL A 193 6.15 -16.06 12.35
CA VAL A 193 5.04 -16.49 11.49
C VAL A 193 4.28 -17.66 12.11
N HIS A 194 4.95 -18.73 12.54
CA HIS A 194 4.27 -19.90 13.10
C HIS A 194 3.59 -19.61 14.45
N SER A 195 4.19 -18.74 15.26
CA SER A 195 3.56 -18.24 16.49
C SER A 195 2.29 -17.45 16.17
N ALA A 196 2.33 -16.56 15.17
CA ALA A 196 1.17 -15.80 14.74
C ALA A 196 0.05 -16.70 14.19
N ILE A 197 0.37 -17.74 13.42
CA ILE A 197 -0.62 -18.72 12.94
C ILE A 197 -1.22 -19.50 14.13
N ASN A 198 -0.38 -19.94 15.07
CA ASN A 198 -0.87 -20.70 16.23
C ASN A 198 -1.80 -19.85 17.11
N ALA A 199 -1.47 -18.57 17.33
CA ALA A 199 -2.33 -17.61 18.00
C ALA A 199 -3.65 -17.42 17.23
N ALA A 200 -3.59 -17.35 15.91
CA ALA A 200 -4.76 -17.20 15.06
C ALA A 200 -5.73 -18.40 15.13
N LEU A 201 -5.22 -19.61 15.29
CA LEU A 201 -6.02 -20.83 15.40
C LEU A 201 -6.60 -21.05 16.80
N SER A 202 -5.90 -20.58 17.84
CA SER A 202 -6.27 -20.85 19.24
C SER A 202 -7.35 -19.91 19.78
N GLY A 203 -7.53 -18.71 19.18
CA GLY A 203 -8.55 -17.74 19.56
C GLY A 203 -8.17 -16.88 20.76
#